data_AF-A0A1G2TQ56-F1
#
_entry.id   AF-A0A1G2TQ56-F1
#
_cell.length_a   1.000
_cell.length_b   1.000
_cell.length_c   1.000
_cell.angle_alpha   90.00
_cell.angle_beta   90.00
_cell.angle_gamma   90.00
#
_symmetry.space_group_name_H-M   'P 1'
#
loop_
_entity.id
_entity.type
_entity.pdbx_description
1 polymer ?
#
loop_
_entity_poly.entity_id
_entity_poly.type
_entity_poly.pdbx_seq_one_letter_code
_entity_poly.pdbx_strand_id
1 'polypeptide(L)'
;MKKLLTFVFVLAYFLVPTMANGQMTFWLPGHVGLYGPQLVIGGGYRTDVTITNVSSTPTQVVLSFGMQDGSTLLVKLTDARFPQLFWNSTGYNPGGIPPGGSVQVTLTSPSLTPVVGSLGAIITRSVSGQNAVQVSMQYSYAPYGTVLGQAAVSVNEPSMGFGFHAVRSIEPDQDELRTGVAITNATGRTANLTFRGRNRMGQEVASFPLTIVPYGQIAKFLGEMTTLPSNWSGGLVEVTSDVPIAGMTLQTTVNMEGNFTFSSGTTFPLPQN
;
A
#
# COMPACT_ATOMS: atom_id res chain seq x y z
N MET A 1 33.54 -39.27 31.29
CA MET A 1 33.30 -39.82 29.94
C MET A 1 31.80 -39.78 29.64
N LYS A 2 31.45 -39.26 28.46
CA LYS A 2 30.17 -39.35 27.70
C LYS A 2 28.99 -38.39 28.01
N LYS A 3 28.94 -37.34 27.16
CA LYS A 3 27.80 -36.71 26.42
C LYS A 3 26.71 -36.00 27.25
N LEU A 4 26.51 -34.67 27.20
CA LEU A 4 26.30 -33.69 26.11
C LEU A 4 25.05 -33.94 25.24
N LEU A 5 24.21 -32.89 25.18
CA LEU A 5 23.20 -32.53 24.16
C LEU A 5 21.78 -33.11 24.31
N THR A 6 20.81 -32.29 24.73
CA THR A 6 19.38 -32.48 24.41
C THR A 6 18.66 -31.13 24.31
N PHE A 7 18.40 -30.76 23.04
CA PHE A 7 17.26 -29.99 22.51
C PHE A 7 17.09 -28.50 22.81
N VAL A 8 17.76 -27.68 21.98
CA VAL A 8 17.22 -26.41 21.47
C VAL A 8 16.46 -26.72 20.19
N PHE A 9 15.12 -26.64 20.19
CA PHE A 9 14.29 -26.67 18.97
C PHE A 9 12.90 -26.06 19.23
N VAL A 10 12.85 -24.75 19.53
CA VAL A 10 11.61 -23.96 19.42
C VAL A 10 11.95 -22.56 18.92
N LEU A 11 12.36 -22.44 17.65
CA LEU A 11 12.36 -21.15 16.95
C LEU A 11 12.49 -21.35 15.43
N ALA A 12 11.47 -21.92 14.79
CA ALA A 12 11.49 -22.13 13.34
C ALA A 12 10.09 -22.03 12.73
N TYR A 13 9.39 -20.93 12.96
CA TYR A 13 8.18 -20.57 12.20
C TYR A 13 7.99 -19.06 12.28
N PHE A 14 8.73 -18.29 11.45
CA PHE A 14 8.39 -16.92 11.00
C PHE A 14 9.55 -16.33 10.14
N LEU A 15 10.09 -17.12 9.21
CA LEU A 15 11.05 -16.62 8.22
C LEU A 15 10.51 -16.98 6.84
N VAL A 16 9.88 -16.02 6.17
CA VAL A 16 9.72 -16.04 4.72
C VAL A 16 10.93 -15.28 4.17
N PRO A 17 12.00 -15.96 3.72
CA PRO A 17 13.09 -15.28 3.05
C PRO A 17 12.62 -14.88 1.65
N THR A 18 12.44 -13.57 1.41
CA THR A 18 12.43 -13.06 0.04
C THR A 18 13.88 -12.87 -0.39
N MET A 19 14.39 -13.81 -1.19
CA MET A 19 15.71 -13.68 -1.79
C MET A 19 15.62 -12.74 -2.99
N ALA A 20 15.93 -11.46 -2.78
CA ALA A 20 16.34 -10.57 -3.86
C ALA A 20 17.84 -10.29 -3.69
N ASN A 21 18.66 -10.69 -4.67
CA ASN A 21 20.12 -10.43 -4.75
C ASN A 21 21.01 -11.07 -3.67
N GLY A 22 20.68 -12.27 -3.18
CA GLY A 22 21.62 -13.06 -2.36
C GLY A 22 21.89 -12.54 -0.94
N GLN A 23 21.17 -11.51 -0.48
CA GLN A 23 21.20 -11.08 0.92
C GLN A 23 19.94 -11.58 1.63
N MET A 24 20.11 -12.51 2.56
CA MET A 24 19.07 -12.89 3.51
C MET A 24 18.82 -11.72 4.45
N THR A 25 17.69 -11.04 4.30
CA THR A 25 17.21 -10.11 5.33
C THR A 25 16.38 -10.93 6.32
N PHE A 26 16.99 -11.24 7.46
CA PHE A 26 16.27 -11.78 8.61
C PHE A 26 15.46 -10.64 9.24
N TRP A 27 14.26 -10.94 9.71
CA TRP A 27 13.49 -10.04 10.59
C TRP A 27 14.23 -9.87 11.92
N LEU A 28 15.24 -9.00 11.92
CA LEU A 28 15.98 -8.62 13.10
C LEU A 28 15.24 -7.50 13.83
N PRO A 29 15.39 -7.38 15.16
CA PRO A 29 14.92 -6.22 15.92
C PRO A 29 15.36 -4.92 15.24
N GLY A 30 14.44 -3.96 15.09
CA GLY A 30 14.72 -2.67 14.45
C GLY A 30 14.32 -2.54 12.98
N HIS A 31 13.49 -3.45 12.44
CA HIS A 31 12.86 -3.26 11.13
C HIS A 31 11.38 -2.92 11.24
N VAL A 32 10.86 -2.18 10.27
CA VAL A 32 9.45 -1.84 10.13
C VAL A 32 8.98 -2.06 8.71
N GLY A 33 7.75 -2.55 8.59
CA GLY A 33 7.02 -2.64 7.32
C GLY A 33 6.25 -1.36 7.06
N LEU A 34 6.55 -0.74 5.92
CA LEU A 34 5.82 0.36 5.33
C LEU A 34 5.04 -0.16 4.12
N TYR A 35 3.78 0.22 3.97
CA TYR A 35 2.93 -0.33 2.93
C TYR A 35 2.24 0.78 2.14
N GLY A 36 2.35 0.70 0.81
CA GLY A 36 1.57 1.45 -0.16
C GLY A 36 0.35 0.62 -0.54
N PRO A 37 -0.86 0.95 -0.05
CA PRO A 37 -2.04 0.10 -0.21
C PRO A 37 -2.55 0.04 -1.66
N GLN A 38 -2.04 0.90 -2.54
CA GLN A 38 -2.37 0.91 -3.95
C GLN A 38 -1.11 1.03 -4.80
N LEU A 39 -0.85 0.01 -5.60
CA LEU A 39 0.09 0.00 -6.71
C LEU A 39 -0.71 -0.27 -7.98
N VAL A 40 -0.45 0.50 -9.04
CA VAL A 40 -1.13 0.31 -10.33
C VAL A 40 -0.11 0.34 -11.47
N ILE A 41 -0.15 -0.68 -12.33
CA ILE A 41 0.72 -0.83 -13.51
C ILE A 41 -0.07 -1.42 -14.68
N GLY A 42 0.43 -1.27 -15.91
CA GLY A 42 -0.26 -1.81 -17.10
C GLY A 42 -1.47 -0.98 -17.52
N GLY A 43 -2.00 -1.23 -18.71
CA GLY A 43 -3.11 -0.46 -19.27
C GLY A 43 -2.87 1.05 -19.33
N GLY A 44 -1.62 1.46 -19.60
CA GLY A 44 -1.19 2.85 -19.58
C GLY A 44 -0.75 3.39 -18.21
N TYR A 45 -0.91 2.62 -17.13
CA TYR A 45 -0.39 2.98 -15.81
C TYR A 45 1.08 2.56 -15.62
N ARG A 46 1.81 3.40 -14.91
CA ARG A 46 3.11 3.08 -14.29
C ARG A 46 3.13 3.61 -12.85
N THR A 47 3.95 2.99 -12.01
CA THR A 47 4.21 3.45 -10.64
C THR A 47 5.68 3.75 -10.46
N ASP A 48 6.02 4.97 -10.04
CA ASP A 48 7.34 5.38 -9.62
C ASP A 48 7.44 5.28 -8.09
N VAL A 49 8.52 4.69 -7.60
CA VAL A 49 8.81 4.53 -6.17
C VAL A 49 10.15 5.21 -5.88
N THR A 50 10.14 6.13 -4.93
CA THR A 50 11.35 6.83 -4.47
C THR A 50 11.65 6.42 -3.04
N ILE A 51 12.88 5.99 -2.83
CA ILE A 51 13.41 5.56 -1.54
C ILE A 51 14.50 6.54 -1.15
N THR A 52 14.38 7.19 0.00
CA THR A 52 15.36 8.18 0.48
C THR A 52 15.85 7.79 1.86
N ASN A 53 17.17 7.59 2.00
CA ASN A 53 17.80 7.42 3.30
C ASN A 53 17.90 8.77 4.00
N VAL A 54 17.11 8.96 5.05
CA VAL A 54 17.07 10.18 5.87
C VAL A 54 17.90 10.06 7.15
N SER A 55 18.58 8.93 7.33
CA SER A 55 19.48 8.70 8.46
C SER A 55 20.92 9.11 8.18
N SER A 56 21.74 9.14 9.23
CA SER A 56 23.18 9.41 9.16
C SER A 56 24.02 8.17 8.84
N THR A 57 23.40 7.00 8.65
CA THR A 57 24.09 5.73 8.41
C THR A 57 23.61 5.09 7.11
N PRO A 58 24.48 4.37 6.36
CA PRO A 58 24.03 3.57 5.24
C PRO A 58 22.92 2.60 5.67
N THR A 59 21.91 2.43 4.82
CA THR A 59 20.75 1.58 5.12
C THR A 59 20.34 0.76 3.91
N GLN A 60 19.46 -0.21 4.10
CA GLN A 60 18.92 -1.05 3.04
C GLN A 60 17.39 -1.07 3.14
N VAL A 61 16.77 -1.32 1.99
CA VAL A 61 15.32 -1.51 1.89
C VAL A 61 15.06 -2.74 1.05
N VAL A 62 14.03 -3.50 1.43
CA VAL A 62 13.51 -4.56 0.58
C VAL A 62 12.07 -4.21 0.21
N LEU A 63 11.84 -4.03 -1.08
CA LEU A 63 10.51 -3.91 -1.65
C LEU A 63 9.95 -5.29 -1.98
N SER A 64 8.64 -5.43 -1.85
CA SER A 64 7.83 -6.58 -2.23
C SER A 64 6.56 -6.09 -2.92
N PHE A 65 6.07 -6.85 -3.90
CA PHE A 65 4.89 -6.49 -4.68
C PHE A 65 3.83 -7.59 -4.55
N GLY A 66 2.62 -7.21 -4.16
CA GLY A 66 1.50 -8.13 -3.90
C GLY A 66 0.32 -7.89 -4.84
N MET A 67 -0.38 -8.96 -5.21
CA MET A 67 -1.66 -8.91 -5.91
C MET A 67 -2.83 -8.84 -4.91
N GLN A 68 -4.02 -8.54 -5.43
CA GLN A 68 -5.24 -8.44 -4.62
C GLN A 68 -5.59 -9.74 -3.89
N ASP A 69 -5.27 -10.88 -4.50
CA ASP A 69 -5.52 -12.22 -3.97
C ASP A 69 -4.46 -12.70 -2.96
N GLY A 70 -3.47 -11.85 -2.64
CA GLY A 70 -2.38 -12.17 -1.71
C GLY A 70 -1.20 -12.93 -2.33
N SER A 71 -1.27 -13.27 -3.61
CA SER A 71 -0.11 -13.82 -4.33
C SER A 71 0.88 -12.71 -4.70
N THR A 72 2.07 -13.09 -5.17
CA THR A 72 3.10 -12.13 -5.54
C THR A 72 2.81 -11.49 -6.91
N LEU A 73 3.02 -10.19 -7.00
CA LEU A 73 2.88 -9.45 -8.25
C LEU A 73 4.22 -9.40 -8.99
N LEU A 74 4.27 -9.95 -10.20
CA LEU A 74 5.42 -9.81 -11.08
C LEU A 74 5.38 -8.45 -11.79
N VAL A 75 6.39 -7.60 -11.55
CA VAL A 75 6.51 -6.27 -12.17
C VAL A 75 7.74 -6.18 -13.05
N LYS A 76 7.65 -5.45 -14.16
CA LYS A 76 8.84 -5.00 -14.90
C LYS A 76 9.41 -3.79 -14.18
N LEU A 77 10.58 -3.96 -13.57
CA LEU A 77 11.24 -2.93 -12.77
C LEU A 77 12.43 -2.34 -13.53
N THR A 78 12.52 -1.01 -13.52
CA THR A 78 13.67 -0.25 -14.05
C THR A 78 14.21 0.66 -12.95
N ASP A 79 15.49 0.50 -12.62
CA ASP A 79 16.20 1.33 -11.65
C ASP A 79 16.76 2.56 -12.37
N ALA A 80 16.49 3.77 -11.87
CA ALA A 80 16.96 5.01 -12.48
C ALA A 80 18.51 5.10 -12.55
N ARG A 81 19.23 4.35 -11.71
CA ARG A 81 20.69 4.23 -11.75
C ARG A 81 21.17 3.40 -12.95
N PHE A 82 20.31 2.54 -13.48
CA PHE A 82 20.60 1.62 -14.59
C PHE A 82 19.42 1.61 -15.60
N PRO A 83 19.10 2.72 -16.27
CA PRO A 83 17.85 2.88 -17.02
C PRO A 83 17.74 1.96 -18.24
N GLN A 84 18.86 1.41 -18.72
CA GLN A 84 18.92 0.46 -19.82
C GLN A 84 18.64 -0.99 -19.38
N LEU A 85 18.66 -1.25 -18.08
CA LEU A 85 18.42 -2.57 -17.50
C LEU A 85 17.02 -2.63 -16.92
N PHE A 86 16.35 -3.74 -17.20
CA PHE A 86 15.09 -4.08 -16.57
C PHE A 86 15.05 -5.57 -16.27
N TRP A 87 14.29 -5.93 -15.26
CA TRP A 87 14.04 -7.31 -14.92
C TRP A 87 12.60 -7.45 -14.41
N ASN A 88 12.04 -8.64 -14.62
CA ASN A 88 10.76 -9.00 -14.04
C ASN A 88 11.03 -9.49 -12.62
N SER A 89 10.39 -8.88 -11.63
CA SER A 89 10.64 -9.19 -10.22
C SER A 89 9.37 -9.17 -9.39
N THR A 90 9.36 -9.94 -8.31
CA THR A 90 8.33 -9.89 -7.26
C THR A 90 8.79 -9.11 -6.02
N GLY A 91 10.04 -8.63 -6.03
CA GLY A 91 10.61 -7.78 -5.01
C GLY A 91 11.88 -7.09 -5.48
N TYR A 92 12.45 -6.21 -4.67
CA TYR A 92 13.63 -5.46 -5.07
C TYR A 92 14.44 -4.98 -3.87
N ASN A 93 15.75 -5.13 -3.95
CA ASN A 93 16.69 -4.56 -2.99
C ASN A 93 17.69 -3.69 -3.77
N PRO A 94 17.70 -2.36 -3.58
CA PRO A 94 18.62 -1.47 -4.27
C PRO A 94 20.09 -1.59 -3.81
N GLY A 95 20.37 -2.43 -2.82
CA GLY A 95 21.63 -2.49 -2.10
C GLY A 95 21.69 -1.41 -1.02
N GLY A 96 22.92 -1.09 -0.59
CA GLY A 96 23.15 -0.02 0.38
C GLY A 96 22.81 1.35 -0.20
N ILE A 97 21.98 2.11 0.52
CA ILE A 97 21.67 3.51 0.23
C ILE A 97 22.49 4.36 1.21
N PRO A 98 23.44 5.20 0.73
CA PRO A 98 24.26 6.03 1.60
C PRO A 98 23.42 7.09 2.35
N PRO A 99 23.93 7.67 3.45
CA PRO A 99 23.27 8.77 4.17
C PRO A 99 22.88 9.92 3.23
N GLY A 100 21.63 10.37 3.28
CA GLY A 100 21.09 11.41 2.38
C GLY A 100 20.91 10.97 0.92
N GLY A 101 21.24 9.73 0.59
CA GLY A 101 21.09 9.18 -0.76
C GLY A 101 19.65 8.77 -1.06
N SER A 102 19.32 8.68 -2.35
CA SER A 102 18.04 8.20 -2.82
C SER A 102 18.17 7.21 -3.99
N VAL A 103 17.16 6.38 -4.15
CA VAL A 103 16.98 5.47 -5.29
C VAL A 103 15.56 5.61 -5.80
N GLN A 104 15.42 5.74 -7.12
CA GLN A 104 14.12 5.74 -7.78
C GLN A 104 14.01 4.48 -8.65
N VAL A 105 12.88 3.79 -8.53
CA VAL A 105 12.53 2.68 -9.41
C VAL A 105 11.19 2.93 -10.07
N THR A 106 11.09 2.58 -11.36
CA THR A 106 9.86 2.63 -12.14
C THR A 106 9.34 1.22 -12.32
N LEU A 107 8.07 1.02 -11.96
CA LEU A 107 7.35 -0.24 -12.07
C LEU A 107 6.35 -0.15 -13.23
N THR A 108 6.40 -1.14 -14.11
CA THR A 108 5.54 -1.25 -15.29
C THR A 108 5.05 -2.68 -15.48
N SER A 109 4.06 -2.86 -16.35
CA SER A 109 3.60 -4.16 -16.81
C SER A 109 3.28 -4.09 -18.31
N PRO A 110 3.55 -5.13 -19.10
CA PRO A 110 3.13 -5.20 -20.49
C PRO A 110 1.62 -5.44 -20.65
N SER A 111 0.88 -5.66 -19.55
CA SER A 111 -0.57 -5.83 -19.58
C SER A 111 -1.27 -4.66 -20.27
N LEU A 112 -2.25 -4.96 -21.13
CA LEU A 112 -3.10 -3.95 -21.77
C LEU A 112 -4.22 -3.45 -20.84
N THR A 113 -4.46 -4.13 -19.73
CA THR A 113 -5.40 -3.73 -18.69
C THR A 113 -4.65 -3.33 -17.42
N PRO A 114 -5.22 -2.41 -16.60
CA PRO A 114 -4.64 -2.07 -15.31
C PRO A 114 -4.54 -3.30 -14.40
N VAL A 115 -3.37 -3.47 -13.80
CA VAL A 115 -3.09 -4.47 -12.76
C VAL A 115 -2.92 -3.71 -11.45
N VAL A 116 -3.75 -4.05 -10.48
CA VAL A 116 -3.81 -3.40 -9.17
C VAL A 116 -3.24 -4.33 -8.10
N GLY A 117 -2.49 -3.77 -7.17
CA GLY A 117 -1.88 -4.51 -6.08
C GLY A 117 -1.44 -3.60 -4.95
N SER A 118 -0.48 -4.07 -4.16
CA SER A 118 0.16 -3.33 -3.08
C SER A 118 1.68 -3.37 -3.20
N LEU A 119 2.32 -2.43 -2.50
CA LEU A 119 3.75 -2.41 -2.27
C LEU A 119 4.02 -2.55 -0.77
N GLY A 120 4.89 -3.48 -0.40
CA GLY A 120 5.47 -3.56 0.94
C GLY A 120 6.94 -3.18 0.90
N ALA A 121 7.38 -2.34 1.82
CA ALA A 121 8.77 -1.94 2.01
C ALA A 121 9.21 -2.27 3.43
N ILE A 122 10.20 -3.15 3.56
CA ILE A 122 10.85 -3.42 4.84
C ILE A 122 12.03 -2.47 4.97
N ILE A 123 12.00 -1.62 5.99
CA ILE A 123 13.01 -0.60 6.26
C ILE A 123 13.63 -0.80 7.64
N THR A 124 14.85 -0.31 7.82
CA THR A 124 15.50 -0.24 9.13
C THR A 124 15.03 1.01 9.89
N ARG A 125 14.77 0.89 11.20
CA ARG A 125 14.65 2.02 12.12
C ARG A 125 16.03 2.43 12.61
N SER A 126 16.27 3.74 12.69
CA SER A 126 17.45 4.28 13.34
C SER A 126 17.47 3.91 14.82
N VAL A 127 18.64 4.06 15.45
CA VAL A 127 18.82 3.90 16.90
C VAL A 127 17.94 4.85 17.73
N SER A 128 17.46 5.95 17.15
CA SER A 128 16.53 6.90 17.76
C SER A 128 15.05 6.52 17.58
N GLY A 129 14.76 5.34 17.02
CA GLY A 129 13.39 4.85 16.80
C GLY A 129 12.68 5.48 15.60
N GLN A 130 13.36 6.35 14.85
CA GLN A 130 12.81 6.96 13.64
C GLN A 130 13.04 6.05 12.43
N ASN A 131 12.18 6.16 11.42
CA ASN A 131 12.38 5.43 10.17
C ASN A 131 13.64 5.97 9.48
N ALA A 132 14.64 5.11 9.26
CA ALA A 132 15.88 5.52 8.61
C ALA A 132 15.67 5.86 7.12
N VAL A 133 14.55 5.42 6.57
CA VAL A 133 14.17 5.58 5.18
C VAL A 133 12.77 6.13 5.07
N GLN A 134 12.59 7.05 4.12
CA GLN A 134 11.29 7.46 3.61
C GLN A 134 11.03 6.79 2.27
N VAL A 135 9.83 6.26 2.09
CA VAL A 135 9.36 5.69 0.82
C VAL A 135 8.18 6.53 0.35
N SER A 136 8.25 7.01 -0.89
CA SER A 136 7.12 7.64 -1.56
C SER A 136 6.79 6.89 -2.84
N MET A 137 5.50 6.90 -3.18
CA MET A 137 4.98 6.27 -4.37
C MET A 137 4.16 7.29 -5.15
N GLN A 138 4.24 7.22 -6.46
CA GLN A 138 3.41 8.00 -7.36
C GLN A 138 3.05 7.12 -8.55
N TYR A 139 1.76 7.02 -8.89
CA TYR A 139 1.37 6.41 -10.15
C TYR A 139 0.92 7.46 -11.13
N SER A 140 1.13 7.17 -12.42
CA SER A 140 0.74 8.02 -13.53
C SER A 140 0.05 7.22 -14.61
N TYR A 141 -0.98 7.81 -15.21
CA TYR A 141 -1.71 7.26 -16.34
C TYR A 141 -1.30 7.98 -17.63
N ALA A 142 -0.69 7.25 -18.56
CA ALA A 142 -0.18 7.77 -19.83
C ALA A 142 -0.37 6.75 -20.98
N PRO A 143 -1.61 6.43 -21.39
CA PRO A 143 -1.91 5.37 -22.36
C PRO A 143 -1.34 5.62 -23.76
N TYR A 144 -1.10 6.88 -24.13
CA TYR A 144 -0.59 7.29 -25.44
C TYR A 144 0.72 8.09 -25.32
N GLY A 145 1.49 7.86 -24.25
CA GLY A 145 2.75 8.57 -23.98
C GLY A 145 2.59 9.96 -23.35
N THR A 146 1.41 10.58 -23.44
CA THR A 146 1.08 11.81 -22.69
C THR A 146 0.45 11.47 -21.35
N VAL A 147 0.97 12.08 -20.27
CA VAL A 147 0.42 11.92 -18.92
C VAL A 147 -0.92 12.63 -18.81
N LEU A 148 -1.98 11.87 -18.53
CA LEU A 148 -3.35 12.36 -18.33
C LEU A 148 -3.72 12.51 -16.86
N GLY A 149 -3.04 11.78 -15.97
CA GLY A 149 -3.29 11.85 -14.53
C GLY A 149 -2.14 11.31 -13.71
N GLN A 150 -1.96 11.86 -12.51
CA GLN A 150 -0.96 11.41 -11.54
C GLN A 150 -1.53 11.55 -10.13
N ALA A 151 -1.17 10.61 -9.25
CA ALA A 151 -1.45 10.74 -7.83
C ALA A 151 -0.30 10.15 -7.02
N ALA A 152 0.03 10.84 -5.93
CA ALA A 152 0.88 10.27 -4.90
C ALA A 152 0.15 9.12 -4.20
N VAL A 153 0.87 8.21 -3.58
CA VAL A 153 0.34 7.15 -2.75
C VAL A 153 0.98 7.28 -1.38
N SER A 154 0.14 7.38 -0.36
CA SER A 154 0.60 7.36 1.02
C SER A 154 1.13 5.97 1.35
N VAL A 155 2.37 5.93 1.82
CA VAL A 155 2.99 4.72 2.36
C VAL A 155 3.00 4.84 3.87
N ASN A 156 2.39 3.88 4.57
CA ASN A 156 2.18 3.98 6.02
C ASN A 156 2.49 2.68 6.76
N GLU A 157 2.76 2.80 8.06
CA GLU A 157 2.83 1.66 8.97
C GLU A 157 1.41 1.06 9.15
N PRO A 158 1.28 -0.28 9.23
CA PRO A 158 -0.01 -0.91 9.51
C PRO A 158 -0.54 -0.57 10.91
N SER A 159 -1.86 -0.38 11.02
CA SER A 159 -2.57 -0.15 12.28
C SER A 159 -3.79 -1.08 12.41
N MET A 160 -4.36 -1.18 13.61
CA MET A 160 -5.59 -1.95 13.84
C MET A 160 -6.86 -1.25 13.30
N GLY A 161 -6.72 -0.02 12.84
CA GLY A 161 -7.83 0.75 12.31
C GLY A 161 -7.42 2.17 11.92
N PHE A 162 -8.23 2.75 11.06
CA PHE A 162 -8.06 4.12 10.60
C PHE A 162 -9.41 4.71 10.20
N GLY A 163 -9.48 6.04 10.21
CA GLY A 163 -10.63 6.81 9.76
C GLY A 163 -10.31 7.67 8.54
N PHE A 164 -11.34 8.03 7.79
CA PHE A 164 -11.24 8.99 6.70
C PHE A 164 -12.55 9.68 6.38
N HIS A 165 -12.44 10.88 5.81
CA HIS A 165 -13.60 11.61 5.30
C HIS A 165 -14.05 11.04 3.96
N ALA A 166 -15.34 10.79 3.83
CA ALA A 166 -15.96 10.31 2.61
C ALA A 166 -17.01 11.28 2.10
N VAL A 167 -17.04 11.46 0.79
CA VAL A 167 -18.02 12.25 0.05
C VAL A 167 -18.60 11.40 -1.08
N ARG A 168 -19.88 11.60 -1.33
CA ARG A 168 -20.60 11.02 -2.45
C ARG A 168 -21.50 12.08 -3.07
N SER A 169 -21.39 12.27 -4.39
CA SER A 169 -22.40 13.04 -5.11
C SER A 169 -23.72 12.26 -5.14
N ILE A 170 -24.82 12.92 -4.78
CA ILE A 170 -26.17 12.34 -4.76
C ILE A 170 -27.08 12.96 -5.83
N GLU A 171 -26.55 13.89 -6.63
CA GLU A 171 -27.30 14.57 -7.68
C GLU A 171 -27.17 13.81 -9.01
N PRO A 172 -28.28 13.55 -9.73
CA PRO A 172 -28.28 12.77 -10.98
C PRO A 172 -27.42 13.36 -12.12
N ASP A 173 -27.13 14.66 -12.06
CA ASP A 173 -26.54 15.42 -13.17
C ASP A 173 -25.17 16.06 -12.81
N GLN A 174 -24.57 15.68 -11.68
CA GLN A 174 -23.25 16.17 -11.27
C GLN A 174 -22.17 15.13 -11.52
N ASP A 175 -20.98 15.60 -11.90
CA ASP A 175 -19.74 14.84 -11.95
C ASP A 175 -19.63 13.94 -10.71
N GLU A 176 -19.56 12.63 -10.93
CA GLU A 176 -19.77 11.67 -9.86
C GLU A 176 -18.56 11.62 -8.91
N LEU A 177 -18.57 12.49 -7.89
CA LEU A 177 -17.61 12.44 -6.81
C LEU A 177 -17.83 11.16 -6.02
N ARG A 178 -16.86 10.25 -6.10
CA ARG A 178 -16.84 8.97 -5.37
C ARG A 178 -15.64 8.91 -4.45
N THR A 179 -15.89 8.49 -3.21
CA THR A 179 -14.83 8.08 -2.28
C THR A 179 -14.65 6.57 -2.35
N GLY A 180 -13.40 6.16 -2.56
CA GLY A 180 -12.94 4.80 -2.39
C GLY A 180 -11.88 4.69 -1.31
N VAL A 181 -11.47 3.46 -1.08
CA VAL A 181 -10.39 3.13 -0.15
C VAL A 181 -9.58 2.01 -0.75
N ALA A 182 -8.26 2.10 -0.59
CA ALA A 182 -7.35 1.00 -0.82
C ALA A 182 -6.82 0.50 0.52
N ILE A 183 -6.85 -0.81 0.74
CA ILE A 183 -6.41 -1.44 1.98
C ILE A 183 -5.57 -2.66 1.63
N THR A 184 -4.42 -2.80 2.27
CA THR A 184 -3.60 -4.01 2.19
C THR A 184 -3.49 -4.66 3.56
N ASN A 185 -3.65 -5.98 3.56
CA ASN A 185 -3.35 -6.82 4.70
C ASN A 185 -1.88 -7.25 4.62
N ALA A 186 -1.06 -6.71 5.52
CA ALA A 186 0.37 -7.01 5.56
C ALA A 186 0.71 -8.35 6.21
N THR A 187 -0.29 -9.07 6.74
CA THR A 187 -0.08 -10.21 7.63
C THR A 187 -0.36 -11.54 6.93
N GLY A 188 0.21 -12.61 7.48
CA GLY A 188 -0.06 -13.99 7.06
C GLY A 188 -1.40 -14.54 7.56
N ARG A 189 -2.27 -13.70 8.13
CA ARG A 189 -3.60 -14.07 8.65
C ARG A 189 -4.67 -13.31 7.88
N THR A 190 -5.85 -13.87 7.69
CA THR A 190 -6.99 -13.14 7.12
C THR A 190 -7.33 -11.95 8.00
N ALA A 191 -7.52 -10.78 7.40
CA ALA A 191 -7.99 -9.58 8.09
C ALA A 191 -9.51 -9.50 8.03
N ASN A 192 -10.16 -9.50 9.19
CA ASN A 192 -11.59 -9.32 9.36
C ASN A 192 -11.88 -7.86 9.68
N LEU A 193 -12.35 -7.13 8.67
CA LEU A 193 -12.60 -5.71 8.77
C LEU A 193 -14.05 -5.41 9.13
N THR A 194 -14.26 -4.36 9.93
CA THR A 194 -15.57 -3.73 10.11
C THR A 194 -15.48 -2.28 9.66
N PHE A 195 -16.32 -1.94 8.67
CA PHE A 195 -16.52 -0.57 8.22
C PHE A 195 -17.71 0.03 8.94
N ARG A 196 -17.58 1.29 9.39
CA ARG A 196 -18.69 2.08 9.94
C ARG A 196 -18.73 3.45 9.28
N GLY A 197 -19.82 3.72 8.56
CA GLY A 197 -20.09 5.02 7.97
C GLY A 197 -20.96 5.85 8.90
N ARG A 198 -20.55 7.09 9.16
CA ARG A 198 -21.30 8.09 9.92
C ARG A 198 -21.66 9.28 9.05
N ASN A 199 -22.84 9.86 9.27
CA ASN A 199 -23.21 11.13 8.66
C ASN A 199 -22.53 12.31 9.38
N ARG A 200 -22.75 13.53 8.88
CA ARG A 200 -22.22 14.78 9.47
C ARG A 200 -22.73 15.07 10.88
N MET A 201 -23.81 14.43 11.31
CA MET A 201 -24.35 14.51 12.67
C MET A 201 -23.76 13.45 13.61
N GLY A 202 -22.80 12.65 13.14
CA GLY A 202 -22.15 11.57 13.91
C GLY A 202 -22.98 10.29 14.04
N GLN A 203 -24.16 10.23 13.44
CA GLN A 203 -25.02 9.04 13.46
C GLN A 203 -24.48 7.98 12.52
N GLU A 204 -24.41 6.73 12.98
CA GLU A 204 -24.06 5.59 12.14
C GLU A 204 -25.17 5.36 11.10
N VAL A 205 -24.80 5.33 9.83
CA VAL A 205 -25.71 5.18 8.68
C VAL A 205 -25.43 3.92 7.86
N ALA A 206 -24.26 3.31 8.04
CA ALA A 206 -23.90 2.05 7.42
C ALA A 206 -22.87 1.33 8.30
N SER A 207 -22.98 0.01 8.38
CA SER A 207 -21.98 -0.85 9.01
C SER A 207 -21.95 -2.19 8.29
N PHE A 208 -20.77 -2.61 7.84
CA PHE A 208 -20.64 -3.85 7.09
C PHE A 208 -19.26 -4.50 7.29
N PRO A 209 -19.21 -5.84 7.29
CA PRO A 209 -17.95 -6.57 7.35
C PRO A 209 -17.30 -6.66 5.97
N LEU A 210 -15.97 -6.79 5.96
CA LEU A 210 -15.21 -7.14 4.76
C LEU A 210 -13.98 -7.95 5.15
N THR A 211 -13.63 -8.96 4.36
CA THR A 211 -12.43 -9.76 4.62
C THR A 211 -11.37 -9.50 3.57
N ILE A 212 -10.11 -9.42 4.00
CA ILE A 212 -8.95 -9.42 3.11
C ILE A 212 -8.11 -10.66 3.40
N VAL A 213 -7.84 -11.46 2.38
CA VAL A 213 -7.00 -12.66 2.47
C VAL A 213 -5.58 -12.30 2.98
N PRO A 214 -4.81 -13.27 3.53
CA PRO A 214 -3.42 -13.05 3.88
C PRO A 214 -2.63 -12.40 2.75
N TYR A 215 -1.84 -11.37 3.06
CA TYR A 215 -1.06 -10.59 2.09
C TYR A 215 -1.87 -9.89 0.97
N GLY A 216 -3.20 -9.96 1.03
CA GLY A 216 -4.09 -9.44 0.01
C GLY A 216 -4.25 -7.93 0.03
N GLN A 217 -4.94 -7.44 -1.00
CA GLN A 217 -5.23 -6.03 -1.19
C GLN A 217 -6.63 -5.86 -1.77
N ILE A 218 -7.30 -4.78 -1.38
CA ILE A 218 -8.52 -4.30 -2.02
C ILE A 218 -8.36 -2.83 -2.39
N ALA A 219 -8.92 -2.43 -3.52
CA ALA A 219 -9.15 -1.03 -3.87
C ALA A 219 -10.55 -0.94 -4.48
N LYS A 220 -11.48 -0.31 -3.77
CA LYS A 220 -12.88 -0.23 -4.16
C LYS A 220 -13.49 1.10 -3.75
N PHE A 221 -14.52 1.52 -4.47
CA PHE A 221 -15.41 2.60 -4.03
C PHE A 221 -16.34 2.10 -2.93
N LEU A 222 -16.73 2.99 -2.01
CA LEU A 222 -17.61 2.62 -0.90
C LEU A 222 -18.93 2.01 -1.39
N GLY A 223 -19.49 2.55 -2.49
CA GLY A 223 -20.72 2.03 -3.10
C GLY A 223 -20.58 0.67 -3.79
N GLU A 224 -19.35 0.21 -4.05
CA GLU A 224 -19.08 -1.14 -4.59
C GLU A 224 -18.93 -2.19 -3.48
N MET A 225 -18.69 -1.74 -2.23
CA MET A 225 -18.51 -2.63 -1.08
C MET A 225 -19.83 -2.89 -0.35
N THR A 226 -20.71 -1.89 -0.32
CA THR A 226 -22.02 -1.99 0.33
C THR A 226 -23.03 -1.09 -0.37
N THR A 227 -24.31 -1.40 -0.21
CA THR A 227 -25.37 -0.43 -0.45
C THR A 227 -25.31 0.66 0.62
N LEU A 228 -25.16 1.92 0.19
CA LEU A 228 -25.20 3.09 1.05
C LEU A 228 -26.61 3.71 1.01
N PRO A 229 -27.09 4.35 2.08
CA PRO A 229 -28.36 5.08 2.04
C PRO A 229 -28.38 6.10 0.91
N SER A 230 -29.50 6.19 0.18
CA SER A 230 -29.62 7.04 -1.01
C SER A 230 -29.35 8.51 -0.73
N ASN A 231 -29.71 8.97 0.48
CA ASN A 231 -29.52 10.34 0.96
C ASN A 231 -28.16 10.59 1.66
N TRP A 232 -27.27 9.59 1.74
CA TRP A 232 -25.95 9.79 2.31
C TRP A 232 -25.01 10.48 1.30
N SER A 233 -24.66 11.72 1.60
CA SER A 233 -23.75 12.56 0.80
C SER A 233 -22.33 12.64 1.37
N GLY A 234 -22.09 12.08 2.55
CA GLY A 234 -20.76 11.99 3.15
C GLY A 234 -20.71 12.09 4.67
N GLY A 235 -19.49 12.05 5.19
CA GLY A 235 -19.17 12.09 6.61
C GLY A 235 -17.88 11.32 6.92
N LEU A 236 -17.87 10.63 8.05
CA LEU A 236 -16.72 9.85 8.50
C LEU A 236 -16.92 8.36 8.18
N VAL A 237 -15.89 7.71 7.64
CA VAL A 237 -15.80 6.25 7.59
C VAL A 237 -14.69 5.79 8.51
N GLU A 238 -15.01 4.86 9.40
CA GLU A 238 -14.08 4.19 10.30
C GLU A 238 -13.88 2.75 9.84
N VAL A 239 -12.63 2.31 9.79
CA VAL A 239 -12.26 0.92 9.48
C VAL A 239 -11.51 0.36 10.67
N THR A 240 -11.96 -0.79 11.15
CA THR A 240 -11.31 -1.55 12.23
C THR A 240 -11.01 -2.97 11.75
N SER A 241 -9.96 -3.58 12.29
CA SER A 241 -9.46 -4.89 11.87
C SER A 241 -8.99 -5.70 13.09
N ASP A 242 -9.05 -7.02 12.99
CA ASP A 242 -8.47 -7.95 13.97
C ASP A 242 -6.96 -8.22 13.76
N VAL A 243 -6.39 -7.70 12.68
CA VAL A 243 -4.95 -7.69 12.38
C VAL A 243 -4.50 -6.33 11.85
N PRO A 244 -3.22 -5.94 11.98
CA PRO A 244 -2.73 -4.68 11.43
C PRO A 244 -2.89 -4.60 9.90
N ILE A 245 -3.47 -3.49 9.43
CA ILE A 245 -3.70 -3.18 8.01
C ILE A 245 -3.15 -1.80 7.67
N ALA A 246 -2.78 -1.59 6.41
CA ALA A 246 -2.45 -0.27 5.90
C ALA A 246 -3.52 0.18 4.91
N GLY A 247 -3.97 1.43 5.01
CA GLY A 247 -5.02 1.95 4.16
C GLY A 247 -4.80 3.39 3.73
N MET A 248 -5.43 3.76 2.63
CA MET A 248 -5.44 5.11 2.08
C MET A 248 -6.80 5.37 1.43
N THR A 249 -7.19 6.64 1.32
CA THR A 249 -8.39 6.99 0.56
C THR A 249 -8.10 7.27 -0.89
N LEU A 250 -9.11 6.99 -1.71
CA LEU A 250 -9.15 7.30 -3.13
C LEU A 250 -10.31 8.27 -3.35
N GLN A 251 -10.07 9.30 -4.15
CA GLN A 251 -11.12 10.19 -4.59
C GLN A 251 -11.07 10.29 -6.10
N THR A 252 -12.23 10.26 -6.71
CA THR A 252 -12.36 10.44 -8.16
C THR A 252 -13.44 11.44 -8.46
N THR A 253 -13.19 12.23 -9.49
CA THR A 253 -14.17 13.11 -10.10
C THR A 253 -13.93 13.12 -11.61
N VAL A 254 -14.87 13.63 -12.38
CA VAL A 254 -14.57 14.04 -13.75
C VAL A 254 -14.30 15.54 -13.78
N ASN A 255 -13.51 16.00 -14.74
CA ASN A 255 -13.26 17.42 -14.96
C ASN A 255 -14.33 18.02 -15.90
N MET A 256 -14.26 19.34 -16.14
CA MET A 256 -15.19 20.04 -17.03
C MET A 256 -15.18 19.56 -18.49
N GLU A 257 -14.16 18.79 -18.88
CA GLU A 257 -14.04 18.18 -20.22
C GLU A 257 -14.57 16.73 -20.24
N GLY A 258 -15.11 16.24 -19.12
CA GLY A 258 -15.58 14.85 -18.96
C GLY A 258 -14.46 13.83 -18.73
N ASN A 259 -13.22 14.27 -18.53
CA ASN A 259 -12.08 13.38 -18.30
C ASN A 259 -12.04 12.92 -16.84
N PHE A 260 -11.82 11.62 -16.64
CA PHE A 260 -11.62 11.02 -15.32
C PHE A 260 -10.36 11.58 -14.65
N THR A 261 -10.53 12.03 -13.41
CA THR A 261 -9.44 12.50 -12.54
C THR A 261 -9.49 11.72 -11.24
N PHE A 262 -8.31 11.50 -10.67
CA PHE A 262 -8.16 10.75 -9.43
C PHE A 262 -7.15 11.44 -8.53
N SER A 263 -7.35 11.31 -7.24
CA SER A 263 -6.42 11.71 -6.19
C SER A 263 -6.43 10.67 -5.08
N SER A 264 -5.37 10.70 -4.29
CA SER A 264 -5.30 9.99 -3.02
C SER A 264 -5.49 10.95 -1.86
N GLY A 265 -5.98 10.42 -0.76
CA GLY A 265 -6.00 11.13 0.52
C GLY A 265 -5.37 10.31 1.63
N THR A 266 -5.05 11.00 2.71
CA THR A 266 -4.52 10.40 3.93
C THR A 266 -5.65 9.82 4.77
N THR A 267 -5.30 8.80 5.56
CA THR A 267 -6.13 8.30 6.65
C THR A 267 -5.52 8.75 7.98
N PHE A 268 -6.31 8.72 9.05
CA PHE A 268 -5.81 8.94 10.41
C PHE A 268 -6.00 7.69 11.27
N PRO A 269 -5.04 7.36 12.15
CA PRO A 269 -5.20 6.22 13.04
C PRO A 269 -6.36 6.46 14.01
N LEU A 270 -7.12 5.40 14.30
CA LEU A 270 -8.13 5.46 15.36
C LEU A 270 -7.46 5.28 16.74
N PRO A 271 -8.02 5.87 17.81
CA PRO A 271 -7.58 5.60 19.17
C PRO A 271 -7.62 4.10 19.46
N GLN A 272 -6.56 3.56 20.06
CA GLN A 272 -6.61 2.21 20.63
C GLN A 272 -7.42 2.30 21.93
N ASN A 273 -8.60 1.69 21.93
CA ASN A 273 -9.39 1.48 23.16
C ASN A 273 -8.90 0.26 23.92
#